data_AF-A0A975MMF4-F1
#
_entry.id   AF-A0A975MMF4-F1
#
_cell.length_a   1.000
_cell.length_b   1.000
_cell.length_c   1.000
_cell.angle_alpha   90.00
_cell.angle_beta   90.00
_cell.angle_gamma   90.00
#
_symmetry.space_group_name_H-M   'P 1'
#
loop_
_entity.id
_entity.type
_entity.pdbx_description
1 polymer ?
#
loop_
_entity_poly.entity_id
_entity_poly.type
_entity_poly.pdbx_seq_one_letter_code
_entity_poly.pdbx_strand_id
1 'polypeptide(L)' 'MNIQLQPEFDDILQSLGSSAAEFFLAASLYHAKKISFASAAHMAGLDFEGFKTRLIEHFGQGNILDDQCVFEGIQTIAQP' A
#
# COMPACT_ATOMS: atom_id res chain seq x y z
N MET A 1 6.68 -2.94 11.72
CA MET A 1 7.57 -1.90 11.17
C MET A 1 7.81 -0.89 12.28
N ASN A 2 9.01 -0.32 12.44
CA ASN A 2 9.23 0.75 13.41
C ASN A 2 9.42 2.07 12.66
N ILE A 3 8.37 2.87 12.55
CA ILE A 3 8.40 4.16 11.87
C ILE A 3 8.57 5.24 12.94
N GLN A 4 9.71 5.93 12.93
CA GLN A 4 9.88 7.14 13.72
C GLN A 4 9.38 8.33 12.92
N LEU A 5 8.24 8.86 13.33
CA LEU A 5 7.65 10.06 12.75
C LEU A 5 8.11 11.29 13.51
N GLN A 6 8.05 12.44 12.85
CA GLN A 6 8.20 13.70 13.57
C GLN A 6 6.96 13.94 14.45
N PRO A 7 7.11 14.58 15.62
CA PRO A 7 6.00 14.77 16.57
C PRO A 7 4.79 15.49 15.98
N GLU A 8 5.01 16.37 15.00
CA GLU A 8 3.95 17.08 14.27
C GLU A 8 2.97 16.16 13.53
N PHE A 9 3.37 14.92 13.22
CA PHE A 9 2.51 13.95 12.58
C PHE A 9 1.69 13.12 13.58
N ASP A 10 2.05 13.12 14.87
CA ASP A 10 1.36 12.30 15.87
C ASP A 10 -0.12 12.71 16.00
N ASP A 11 -0.41 14.00 16.13
CA ASP A 11 -1.78 14.51 16.22
C ASP A 11 -2.58 14.24 14.95
N ILE A 12 -1.95 14.38 13.78
CA ILE A 12 -2.58 14.15 12.47
C ILE A 12 -2.92 12.66 12.31
N LEU A 13 -1.97 11.77 12.60
CA LEU A 13 -2.13 10.33 12.38
C LEU A 13 -2.97 9.66 13.46
N GLN A 14 -2.94 10.16 14.71
CA GLN A 14 -3.86 9.69 15.74
C GLN A 14 -5.33 9.84 15.32
N SER A 15 -5.68 10.94 14.65
CA SER A 15 -7.04 11.15 14.14
C SER A 15 -7.46 10.14 13.05
N LEU A 16 -6.48 9.51 12.39
CA LEU A 16 -6.65 8.55 11.31
C LEU A 16 -6.50 7.08 11.80
N GLY A 17 -6.16 6.89 13.08
CA GLY A 17 -6.05 5.61 13.76
C GLY A 17 -4.62 5.12 13.98
N SER A 18 -4.47 4.16 14.90
CA SER A 18 -3.17 3.71 15.45
C SER A 18 -2.20 3.04 14.46
N SER A 19 -2.61 2.80 13.22
CA SER A 19 -1.77 2.23 12.14
C SER A 19 -1.85 3.04 10.85
N ALA A 20 -2.19 4.32 10.96
CA ALA A 20 -2.27 5.22 9.82
C ALA A 20 -0.90 5.39 9.15
N ALA A 21 0.18 5.47 9.94
CA ALA A 21 1.55 5.62 9.43
C ALA A 21 1.95 4.48 8.48
N GLU A 22 1.75 3.23 8.91
CA GLU A 22 2.04 2.03 8.14
C GLU A 22 1.15 1.96 6.90
N PHE A 23 -0.13 2.32 7.04
CA PHE A 23 -1.05 2.37 5.91
C PHE A 23 -0.61 3.38 4.85
N PHE A 24 -0.36 4.65 5.22
CA PHE A 24 0.01 5.68 4.26
C PHE A 24 1.36 5.39 3.60
N LEU A 25 2.31 4.82 4.32
CA LEU A 25 3.58 4.39 3.75
C LEU A 25 3.38 3.24 2.75
N ALA A 26 2.63 2.20 3.13
CA ALA A 26 2.33 1.09 2.24
C ALA A 26 1.55 1.53 1.00
N ALA A 27 0.55 2.40 1.17
CA ALA A 27 -0.20 3.01 0.07
C ALA A 27 0.71 3.82 -0.84
N SER A 28 1.62 4.65 -0.29
CA SER A 28 2.56 5.44 -1.10
C SER A 28 3.51 4.56 -1.92
N LEU A 29 4.05 3.49 -1.33
CA LEU A 29 4.92 2.53 -2.01
C LEU A 29 4.19 1.76 -3.11
N TYR A 30 2.92 1.40 -2.85
CA TYR A 30 2.04 0.79 -3.82
C TYR A 30 1.72 1.75 -4.98
N HIS A 31 1.39 3.00 -4.68
CA HIS A 31 1.18 4.05 -5.70
C HIS A 31 2.43 4.33 -6.53
N ALA A 32 3.62 4.22 -5.92
CA ALA A 32 4.91 4.33 -6.62
C ALA A 32 5.30 3.06 -7.41
N LYS A 33 4.42 2.05 -7.49
CA LYS A 33 4.64 0.73 -8.12
C LYS A 33 5.91 0.02 -7.61
N LYS A 34 6.30 0.26 -6.36
CA LYS A 34 7.49 -0.36 -5.76
C LYS A 34 7.20 -1.71 -5.12
N ILE A 35 5.94 -1.94 -4.75
CA ILE A 35 5.48 -3.16 -4.10
C ILE A 35 4.12 -3.59 -4.68
N SER A 36 3.83 -4.89 -4.58
CA SER A 36 2.52 -5.42 -4.97
C SER A 36 1.43 -4.99 -3.99
N PHE A 37 0.17 -5.05 -4.41
CA PHE A 37 -0.98 -4.80 -3.53
C PHE A 37 -0.98 -5.71 -2.30
N ALA A 38 -0.69 -7.01 -2.48
CA ALA A 38 -0.63 -7.96 -1.38
C ALA A 38 0.48 -7.62 -0.37
N SER A 39 1.64 -7.17 -0.86
CA SER A 39 2.73 -6.69 -0.02
C SER A 39 2.34 -5.42 0.75
N ALA A 40 1.64 -4.50 0.09
CA ALA A 40 1.18 -3.26 0.72
C ALA A 40 0.13 -3.52 1.82
N ALA A 41 -0.86 -4.38 1.56
CA ALA A 41 -1.85 -4.79 2.55
C ALA A 41 -1.18 -5.44 3.77
N HIS A 42 -0.25 -6.36 3.53
CA HIS A 42 0.52 -7.01 4.60
C HIS A 42 1.35 -6.02 5.42
N MET A 43 2.02 -5.06 4.77
CA MET A 43 2.80 -4.01 5.45
C MET A 43 1.92 -3.07 6.28
N ALA A 44 0.70 -2.80 5.83
CA ALA A 44 -0.29 -2.02 6.55
C ALA A 44 -0.96 -2.81 7.70
N GLY A 45 -0.67 -4.12 7.85
CA GLY A 45 -1.32 -4.98 8.83
C GLY A 45 -2.81 -5.23 8.53
N LEU A 46 -3.22 -5.06 7.27
CA LEU A 46 -4.59 -5.19 6.82
C LEU A 46 -4.75 -6.41 5.91
N ASP A 47 -5.95 -6.95 5.90
CA ASP A 47 -6.38 -7.91 4.89
C ASP A 47 -6.64 -7.20 3.55
N PHE A 48 -6.86 -7.98 2.50
CA PHE A 48 -7.03 -7.46 1.15
C PHE A 48 -8.20 -6.46 1.05
N GLU A 49 -9.35 -6.79 1.65
CA GLU A 49 -10.53 -5.92 1.60
C GLU A 49 -10.39 -4.70 2.50
N GLY A 50 -9.80 -4.86 3.68
CA GLY A 50 -9.50 -3.75 4.58
C GLY A 50 -8.56 -2.72 3.94
N PHE A 51 -7.49 -3.17 3.27
CA PHE A 51 -6.57 -2.28 2.57
C PHE A 51 -7.23 -1.58 1.38
N LYS A 52 -8.04 -2.31 0.58
CA LYS A 52 -8.80 -1.75 -0.53
C LYS A 52 -9.78 -0.66 -0.06
N THR A 53 -10.51 -0.92 1.02
CA THR A 53 -11.49 0.00 1.58
C THR A 53 -10.82 1.30 2.00
N ARG A 54 -9.72 1.22 2.76
CA ARG A 54 -8.96 2.41 3.15
C ARG A 54 -8.35 3.17 1.98
N LEU A 55 -7.90 2.48 0.94
CA LEU A 55 -7.44 3.14 -0.28
C LEU A 55 -8.57 3.95 -0.94
N ILE A 56 -9.78 3.41 -1.00
CA ILE A 56 -10.96 4.14 -1.50
C ILE A 56 -11.26 5.36 -0.61
N GLU A 57 -11.27 5.19 0.71
CA GLU A 57 -11.59 6.25 1.67
C GLU A 57 -10.61 7.42 1.61
N HIS A 58 -9.31 7.14 1.51
CA HIS A 58 -8.27 8.16 1.58
C HIS A 58 -7.78 8.68 0.23
N PHE A 59 -7.83 7.86 -0.83
CA PHE A 59 -7.30 8.19 -2.15
C PHE A 59 -8.38 8.22 -3.23
N GLY A 60 -9.64 7.91 -2.91
CA GLY A 60 -10.75 7.86 -3.86
C GLY A 60 -10.67 6.71 -4.86
N GLN A 61 -9.65 5.85 -4.77
CA GLN A 61 -9.37 4.76 -5.70
C GLN A 61 -8.88 3.53 -4.92
N GLY A 62 -9.59 2.40 -5.05
CA GLY A 62 -9.26 1.18 -4.30
C GLY A 62 -8.18 0.29 -4.92
N ASN A 63 -7.74 0.62 -6.13
CA ASN A 63 -6.70 -0.09 -6.86
C ASN A 63 -6.25 0.81 -8.00
N ILE A 64 -4.94 0.99 -8.18
CA ILE A 64 -4.40 1.61 -9.38
C ILE A 64 -4.37 0.51 -10.45
N LEU A 65 -5.42 0.45 -11.25
CA LEU A 65 -5.36 -0.23 -12.53
C LEU A 65 -4.56 0.67 -13.46
N ASP A 66 -3.27 0.36 -13.59
CA ASP A 66 -2.45 1.01 -14.59
C ASP A 66 -2.56 0.24 -15.91
N ASP A 67 -2.85 0.96 -17.00
CA ASP A 67 -2.79 0.53 -18.40
C ASP A 67 -1.42 -0.06 -18.80
N GLN A 68 -0.41 -0.04 -17.92
CA GLN A 68 0.87 -0.73 -18.07
C GLN A 68 1.01 -1.94 -17.13
N CYS A 69 -0.08 -2.65 -16.86
CA CYS A 69 -0.06 -3.98 -16.23
C CYS A 69 0.52 -5.06 -17.18
N VAL A 70 1.73 -4.82 -17.68
CA VAL A 70 2.66 -5.85 -18.13
C VAL A 70 3.89 -5.72 -17.22
N PHE A 71 3.69 -5.85 -15.91
CA PHE A 71 4.81 -6.14 -15.03
C PHE A 71 5.08 -7.64 -15.13
N GLU A 72 6.15 -7.95 -15.85
CA GLU A 72 6.65 -9.27 -16.22
C GLU A 72 6.56 -10.29 -15.09
N GLY A 73 5.53 -11.13 -15.16
CA GLY A 73 5.38 -12.36 -14.37
C GLY A 73 5.49 -13.63 -15.23
N ILE A 74 6.14 -13.57 -16.40
CA ILE A 74 6.40 -14.73 -17.26
C ILE A 74 7.88 -14.74 -17.67
N GLN A 75 8.76 -14.97 -16.70
CA GLN A 75 10.17 -15.33 -16.94
C GLN A 75 10.51 -16.60 -16.15
N THR A 76 9.66 -17.63 -16.19
CA THR A 76 10.01 -18.97 -15.70
C THR A 76 9.13 -20.01 -16.36
N ILE A 77 9.41 -20.37 -17.62
CA ILE A 77 9.46 -21.75 -18.17
C ILE A 77 9.49 -21.72 -19.71
N ALA A 78 10.60 -21.28 -20.29
CA ALA A 78 10.98 -21.70 -21.63
C ALA A 78 12.50 -21.60 -21.73
N GLN A 79 13.18 -22.67 -21.33
CA GLN A 79 14.52 -22.96 -21.84
C GLN A 79 14.52 -24.40 -22.39
N PRO A 80 15.27 -24.61 -23.49
CA PRO A 80 15.02 -25.61 -24.52
C PRO A 80 15.29 -27.06 -24.13
#